data_AF-A0A4R0IQD9-F1
#
_entry.id   AF-A0A4R0IQD9-F1
#
_cell.length_a   1.000
_cell.length_b   1.000
_cell.length_c   1.000
_cell.angle_alpha   90.00
_cell.angle_beta   90.00
_cell.angle_gamma   90.00
#
_symmetry.space_group_name_H-M   'P 1'
#
loop_
_entity.id
_entity.type
_entity.pdbx_description
1 polymer ?
#
loop_
_entity_poly.entity_id
_entity_poly.type
_entity_poly.pdbx_seq_one_letter_code
_entity_poly.pdbx_strand_id
1 'polypeptide(L)'
;MTEPIVFEHDRVQIRVDRGIFELFERSNVIRSYRTPLEWVRVQAQVRKRGVILLHFSYVEDLDEPIYTRLMTSVCSLSTVEITMADEPVYRAFFTELAHLSGRPID
;
A
#
# COMPACT_ATOMS: atom_id res chain seq x y z
N MET A 1 -24.53 -0.17 5.83
CA MET A 1 -23.49 0.44 4.97
C MET A 1 -22.25 0.48 5.83
N THR A 2 -21.19 -0.22 5.45
CA THR A 2 -19.91 -0.18 6.17
C THR A 2 -19.28 1.19 5.94
N GLU A 3 -18.71 1.78 7.00
CA GLU A 3 -17.97 3.03 6.88
C GLU A 3 -16.67 2.80 6.08
N PRO A 4 -16.21 3.80 5.30
CA PRO A 4 -14.95 3.69 4.58
C PRO A 4 -13.79 3.59 5.57
N ILE A 5 -12.85 2.68 5.30
CA ILE A 5 -11.61 2.61 6.06
C ILE A 5 -10.70 3.71 5.54
N VAL A 6 -10.21 4.56 6.44
CA VAL A 6 -9.33 5.67 6.09
C VAL A 6 -8.05 5.57 6.91
N PHE A 7 -6.91 5.58 6.22
CA PHE A 7 -5.59 5.68 6.83
C PHE A 7 -4.97 7.00 6.42
N GLU A 8 -4.50 7.77 7.39
CA GLU A 8 -3.82 9.05 7.19
C GLU A 8 -2.51 9.04 7.95
N HIS A 9 -1.41 9.23 7.22
CA HIS A 9 -0.08 9.35 7.82
C HIS A 9 0.78 10.30 7.01
N ASP A 10 1.25 11.36 7.65
CA ASP A 10 1.99 12.45 7.02
C ASP A 10 1.30 12.96 5.74
N ARG A 11 1.92 12.81 4.57
CA ARG A 11 1.37 13.27 3.27
C ARG A 11 0.49 12.23 2.58
N VAL A 12 0.29 11.06 3.14
CA VAL A 12 -0.42 9.94 2.52
C VAL A 12 -1.81 9.80 3.13
N GLN A 13 -2.80 9.61 2.27
CA GLN A 13 -4.12 9.14 2.64
C GLN A 13 -4.47 7.92 1.80
N ILE A 14 -4.90 6.85 2.44
CA ILE A 14 -5.46 5.67 1.80
C ILE A 14 -6.92 5.56 2.21
N ARG A 15 -7.79 5.27 1.25
CA ARG A 15 -9.21 5.00 1.48
C ARG A 15 -9.59 3.66 0.90
N VAL A 16 -10.37 2.89 1.65
CA VAL A 16 -10.99 1.67 1.18
C VAL A 16 -12.49 1.75 1.40
N ASP A 17 -13.24 1.79 0.30
CA ASP A 17 -14.70 1.83 0.32
C ASP A 17 -15.27 0.85 -0.71
N ARG A 18 -16.20 0.00 -0.28
CA ARG A 18 -16.88 -0.99 -1.14
C ARG A 18 -15.94 -1.80 -2.04
N GLY A 19 -14.79 -2.21 -1.51
CA GLY A 19 -13.79 -3.00 -2.24
C GLY A 19 -12.92 -2.20 -3.22
N ILE A 20 -13.02 -0.87 -3.21
CA ILE A 20 -12.14 0.01 -3.98
C ILE A 20 -11.06 0.55 -3.06
N PHE A 21 -9.81 0.42 -3.49
CA PHE A 21 -8.63 1.02 -2.87
C PHE A 21 -8.28 2.32 -3.59
N GLU A 22 -8.09 3.40 -2.83
CA GLU A 22 -7.63 4.70 -3.33
C GLU A 22 -6.43 5.18 -2.51
N LEU A 23 -5.36 5.55 -3.19
CA LEU A 23 -4.17 6.17 -2.62
C LEU A 23 -4.06 7.61 -3.12
N PHE A 24 -3.94 8.53 -2.17
CA PHE A 24 -3.70 9.93 -2.37
C PHE A 24 -2.41 10.33 -1.67
N GLU A 25 -1.53 11.05 -2.37
CA GLU A 25 -0.32 11.63 -1.80
C GLU A 25 -0.34 13.15 -2.02
N ARG A 26 -0.18 13.92 -0.93
CA ARG A 26 0.02 15.37 -0.99
C ARG A 26 1.42 15.65 -1.55
N SER A 27 1.50 15.77 -2.87
CA SER A 27 2.73 16.03 -3.61
C SER A 27 2.52 17.12 -4.68
N ASN A 28 3.61 17.70 -5.18
CA ASN A 28 3.56 18.68 -6.29
C ASN A 28 3.16 18.05 -7.64
N VAL A 29 3.03 16.72 -7.68
CA VAL A 29 2.52 15.96 -8.83
C VAL A 29 1.22 15.29 -8.40
N ILE A 30 0.16 15.46 -9.18
CA ILE A 30 -1.09 14.74 -8.96
C ILE A 30 -0.84 13.25 -9.27
N ARG A 31 -0.71 12.45 -8.22
CA ARG A 31 -0.66 10.99 -8.30
C ARG A 31 -1.83 10.44 -7.49
N SER A 32 -2.79 9.87 -8.19
CA SER A 32 -3.87 9.10 -7.59
C SER A 32 -3.80 7.69 -8.15
N TYR A 33 -3.77 6.70 -7.26
CA TYR A 33 -3.84 5.29 -7.64
C TYR A 33 -5.15 4.73 -7.12
N ARG A 34 -5.97 4.20 -8.02
CA ARG A 34 -7.28 3.63 -7.70
C ARG A 34 -7.45 2.30 -8.40
N THR A 35 -7.84 1.28 -7.65
CA THR A 35 -8.00 -0.09 -8.14
C THR A 35 -8.94 -0.87 -7.22
N PRO A 36 -9.52 -2.01 -7.66
CA PRO A 36 -10.09 -2.98 -6.73
C PRO A 36 -9.06 -3.41 -5.66
N LEU A 37 -9.49 -3.51 -4.41
CA LEU A 37 -8.67 -3.93 -3.27
C LEU A 37 -8.06 -5.31 -3.49
N GLU A 38 -8.83 -6.23 -4.09
CA GLU A 38 -8.38 -7.58 -4.43
C GLU A 38 -7.16 -7.59 -5.36
N TRP A 39 -6.96 -6.54 -6.15
CA TRP A 39 -5.83 -6.47 -7.09
C TRP A 39 -4.60 -5.80 -6.49
N VAL A 40 -4.72 -5.14 -5.33
CA VAL A 40 -3.62 -4.34 -4.77
C VAL A 40 -2.45 -5.23 -4.36
N ARG A 41 -1.25 -4.87 -4.79
CA ARG A 41 0.00 -5.38 -4.22
C ARG A 41 0.86 -4.22 -3.75
N VAL A 42 1.34 -4.31 -2.52
CA VAL A 42 2.25 -3.35 -1.90
C VAL A 42 3.56 -4.02 -1.57
N GLN A 43 4.64 -3.43 -2.06
CA GLN A 43 5.98 -3.97 -1.93
C GLN A 43 6.89 -2.95 -1.29
N ALA A 44 7.39 -3.28 -0.10
CA ALA A 44 8.29 -2.42 0.66
C ALA A 44 9.75 -2.70 0.26
N GLN A 45 10.39 -1.71 -0.35
CA GLN A 45 11.79 -1.77 -0.75
C GLN A 45 12.63 -0.85 0.14
N VAL A 46 13.54 -1.43 0.92
CA VAL A 46 14.51 -0.66 1.70
C VAL A 46 15.53 -0.01 0.79
N ARG A 47 15.67 1.31 0.89
CA ARG A 47 16.69 2.09 0.21
C ARG A 47 17.76 2.57 1.20
N LYS A 48 18.87 3.05 0.66
CA LYS A 48 19.93 3.69 1.48
C LYS A 48 19.35 4.93 2.19
N ARG A 49 19.99 5.34 3.29
CA ARG A 49 19.66 6.55 4.08
C ARG A 49 18.33 6.49 4.85
N GLY A 50 17.87 5.30 5.21
CA GLY A 50 16.72 5.13 6.12
C GLY A 50 15.37 5.45 5.49
N VAL A 51 15.28 5.29 4.18
CA VAL A 51 14.09 5.48 3.37
C VAL A 51 13.56 4.12 2.91
N ILE A 52 12.24 3.98 2.90
CA ILE A 52 11.55 2.83 2.30
C ILE A 52 10.64 3.35 1.18
N LEU A 53 10.67 2.66 0.05
CA LEU A 53 9.72 2.88 -1.03
C LEU A 53 8.61 1.84 -0.93
N LEU A 54 7.37 2.30 -0.84
CA LEU A 54 6.19 1.47 -1.00
C LEU A 54 5.77 1.49 -2.46
N HIS A 55 5.94 0.36 -3.13
CA HIS A 55 5.56 0.15 -4.52
C HIS A 55 4.15 -0.42 -4.59
N PHE A 56 3.24 0.30 -5.24
CA PHE A 56 1.87 -0.12 -5.49
C PHE A 56 1.78 -0.65 -6.92
N SER A 57 1.34 -1.91 -7.04
CA SER A 57 1.17 -2.61 -8.30
C SER A 57 -0.06 -3.52 -8.23
N TYR A 58 -0.27 -4.30 -9.29
CA TYR A 58 -1.26 -5.37 -9.28
C TYR A 58 -0.64 -6.69 -8.87
N VAL A 59 -1.42 -7.53 -8.19
CA VAL A 59 -1.11 -8.96 -8.08
C VAL A 59 -1.22 -9.64 -9.44
N GLU A 60 -0.50 -10.74 -9.60
CA GLU A 60 -0.67 -11.68 -10.71
C GLU A 60 -1.63 -12.82 -10.30
N ASP A 61 -1.64 -13.18 -9.01
CA ASP A 61 -2.56 -14.14 -8.38
C ASP A 61 -3.29 -13.52 -7.18
N LEU A 62 -4.59 -13.80 -7.04
CA LEU A 62 -5.41 -13.27 -5.94
C LEU A 62 -4.99 -13.82 -4.56
N ASP A 63 -4.27 -14.95 -4.53
CA ASP A 63 -3.70 -15.55 -3.31
C ASP A 63 -2.36 -14.92 -2.90
N GLU A 64 -1.85 -13.92 -3.63
CA GLU A 64 -0.65 -13.19 -3.20
C GLU A 64 -0.91 -12.34 -1.94
N PRO A 65 0.09 -12.18 -1.04
CA PRO A 65 -0.03 -11.25 0.09
C PRO A 65 -0.19 -9.81 -0.39
N ILE A 66 -0.99 -9.02 0.33
CA ILE A 66 -1.17 -7.60 -0.01
C ILE A 66 0.10 -6.78 0.24
N TYR A 67 0.90 -7.17 1.23
CA TYR A 67 2.10 -6.44 1.66
C TYR A 67 3.27 -7.40 1.80
N THR A 68 4.35 -7.15 1.07
CA THR A 68 5.57 -8.00 1.07
C THR A 68 6.81 -7.13 1.06
N ARG A 69 7.97 -7.72 1.38
CA ARG A 69 9.27 -7.07 1.17
C ARG A 69 9.77 -7.32 -0.26
N LEU A 70 10.34 -6.28 -0.87
CA LEU A 70 10.92 -6.37 -2.22
C LEU A 70 12.44 -6.27 -2.17
N MET A 71 13.12 -7.32 -2.65
CA MET A 71 14.58 -7.37 -2.74
C MET A 71 15.14 -6.88 -4.09
N THR A 72 14.32 -6.80 -5.12
CA THR A 72 14.72 -6.46 -6.50
C THR A 72 13.93 -5.24 -7.02
N SER A 73 14.03 -4.92 -8.32
CA SER A 73 13.24 -3.84 -8.93
C SER A 73 11.86 -4.35 -9.34
N VAL A 74 10.83 -3.50 -9.22
CA VAL A 74 9.47 -3.79 -9.70
C VAL A 74 8.96 -2.67 -10.60
N CYS A 75 8.06 -3.02 -11.54
CA CYS A 75 7.26 -2.04 -12.25
C CYS A 75 6.12 -1.56 -11.34
N SER A 76 6.22 -0.32 -10.87
CA SER A 76 5.26 0.27 -9.92
C SER A 76 4.30 1.21 -10.64
N LEU A 77 3.01 1.13 -10.30
CA LEU A 77 1.97 2.04 -10.79
C LEU A 77 1.92 3.33 -9.96
N SER A 78 2.18 3.21 -8.66
CA SER A 78 2.44 4.34 -7.77
C SER A 78 3.57 3.98 -6.82
N THR A 79 4.34 4.96 -6.37
CA THR A 79 5.42 4.77 -5.41
C THR A 79 5.33 5.87 -4.36
N VAL A 80 5.29 5.46 -3.10
CA VAL A 80 5.31 6.38 -1.95
C VAL A 80 6.63 6.21 -1.22
N GLU A 81 7.28 7.32 -0.90
CA GLU A 81 8.47 7.34 -0.06
C GLU A 81 8.07 7.58 1.39
N ILE A 82 8.51 6.68 2.29
CA ILE A 82 8.29 6.73 3.74
C ILE A 82 9.62 6.59 4.49
N THR A 83 9.63 6.93 5.79
CA THR A 83 10.80 6.65 6.64
C THR A 83 10.80 5.20 7.14
N MET A 84 11.97 4.67 7.49
CA MET A 84 12.03 3.36 8.17
C MET A 84 11.26 3.32 9.49
N ALA A 85 11.09 4.44 10.18
CA ALA A 85 10.34 4.51 11.43
C ALA A 85 8.82 4.38 11.21
N ASP A 86 8.33 4.75 10.02
CA ASP A 86 6.91 4.68 9.68
C ASP A 86 6.50 3.28 9.19
N GLU A 87 7.43 2.47 8.68
CA GLU A 87 7.11 1.16 8.08
C GLU A 87 6.24 0.25 8.96
N PRO A 88 6.47 0.14 10.28
CA PRO A 88 5.61 -0.68 11.14
C PRO A 88 4.14 -0.21 11.16
N VAL A 89 3.90 1.10 11.04
CA VAL A 89 2.55 1.69 11.00
C VAL A 89 1.85 1.30 9.70
N TYR A 90 2.55 1.42 8.56
CA TYR A 90 2.02 0.98 7.26
C TYR A 90 1.80 -0.53 7.21
N ARG A 91 2.75 -1.33 7.72
CA ARG A 91 2.62 -2.78 7.80
C ARG A 91 1.38 -3.17 8.61
N ALA A 92 1.19 -2.58 9.79
CA ALA A 92 0.02 -2.85 10.63
C ALA A 92 -1.30 -2.55 9.89
N PHE A 93 -1.38 -1.42 9.18
CA PHE A 93 -2.55 -1.07 8.37
C PHE A 93 -2.81 -2.10 7.24
N PHE A 94 -1.79 -2.48 6.48
CA PHE A 94 -1.97 -3.47 5.41
C PHE A 94 -2.25 -4.88 5.94
N THR A 95 -1.72 -5.24 7.10
CA THR A 95 -2.10 -6.46 7.82
C THR A 95 -3.58 -6.47 8.19
N GLU A 96 -4.13 -5.35 8.67
CA GLU A 96 -5.57 -5.23 8.94
C GLU A 96 -6.39 -5.36 7.65
N LEU A 97 -5.98 -4.68 6.58
CA LEU A 97 -6.64 -4.81 5.27
C LEU A 97 -6.59 -6.24 4.72
N ALA A 98 -5.49 -6.96 4.93
CA ALA A 98 -5.36 -8.36 4.52
C ALA A 98 -6.41 -9.23 5.21
N HIS A 99 -6.55 -9.10 6.53
CA HIS A 99 -7.56 -9.83 7.30
C HIS A 99 -8.99 -9.52 6.83
N LEU A 100 -9.30 -8.24 6.56
CA LEU A 100 -10.64 -7.82 6.11
C LEU A 100 -10.96 -8.28 4.69
N SER A 101 -9.94 -8.50 3.85
CA SER A 101 -10.08 -8.97 2.47
C SER A 101 -9.88 -10.47 2.30
N GLY A 102 -9.59 -11.21 3.38
CA GLY A 102 -9.31 -12.65 3.33
C GLY A 102 -7.98 -12.99 2.64
N ARG A 103 -7.03 -12.05 2.58
CA ARG A 103 -5.75 -12.21 1.89
C ARG A 103 -4.62 -12.60 2.86
N PRO A 104 -3.59 -13.30 2.37
CA PRO A 104 -2.46 -13.71 3.22
C PRO A 104 -1.55 -12.54 3.60
N ILE A 105 -0.71 -12.78 4.61
CA ILE A 105 0.25 -11.83 5.18
C ILE A 105 1.65 -12.46 5.11
N ASP A 106 2.68 -11.62 4.90
CA ASP A 106 4.11 -11.97 4.85
C ASP A 106 4.93 -11.20 5.91
#